data_AF-A0A2W0BTW7-F1
#
_entry.id   AF-A0A2W0BTW7-F1
#
_cell.length_a   1.000
_cell.length_b   1.000
_cell.length_c   1.000
_cell.angle_alpha   90.00
_cell.angle_beta   90.00
_cell.angle_gamma   90.00
#
_symmetry.space_group_name_H-M   'P 1'
#
loop_
_entity.id
_entity.type
_entity.pdbx_description
1 polymer ?
#
loop_
_entity_poly.entity_id
_entity_poly.type
_entity_poly.pdbx_seq_one_letter_code
_entity_poly.pdbx_strand_id
1 'polypeptide(L)' 'MAEKVKKLGLKRDYTKYLYFLDKDGNVCQKPKSGDGKTEIVVDKAVDRDNQYLYFIDKEGDVSRSPRVSRGSKKEAA' A
#
# COMPACT_ATOMS: atom_id res chain seq x y z
N MET A 1 -13.90 7.40 -4.06
CA MET A 1 -12.77 7.96 -4.83
C MET A 1 -11.52 7.78 -4.00
N ALA A 2 -10.45 7.25 -4.59
CA ALA A 2 -9.13 7.27 -3.96
C ALA A 2 -8.40 8.52 -4.45
N GLU A 3 -7.76 9.22 -3.53
CA GLU A 3 -6.95 10.40 -3.81
C GLU A 3 -5.48 10.01 -3.78
N LYS A 4 -4.72 10.50 -4.76
CA LYS A 4 -3.27 10.30 -4.79
C LYS A 4 -2.61 11.28 -3.83
N VAL A 5 -1.93 10.77 -2.81
CA VAL A 5 -1.30 11.59 -1.74
C VAL A 5 0.16 11.86 -2.08
N LYS A 6 0.84 10.87 -2.66
CA LYS A 6 2.25 10.97 -3.01
C LYS A 6 2.55 10.25 -4.31
N LYS A 7 3.19 10.95 -5.24
CA LYS A 7 3.77 10.34 -6.44
C LYS A 7 5.16 9.82 -6.09
N LEU A 8 5.36 8.51 -6.19
CA LEU A 8 6.65 7.87 -5.98
C LEU A 8 7.16 7.24 -7.28
N GLY A 9 6.26 6.86 -8.21
CA GLY A 9 6.64 6.17 -9.44
C GLY A 9 7.38 4.86 -9.17
N LEU A 10 7.06 4.16 -8.08
CA LEU A 10 7.75 2.93 -7.68
C LEU A 10 7.51 1.83 -8.73
N LYS A 11 8.59 1.31 -9.30
CA LYS A 11 8.52 0.09 -10.11
C LYS A 11 8.23 -1.10 -9.20
N ARG A 12 6.99 -1.58 -9.25
CA ARG A 12 6.54 -2.70 -8.43
C ARG A 12 6.67 -4.01 -9.18
N ASP A 13 7.55 -4.85 -8.70
CA ASP A 13 7.65 -6.25 -9.11
C ASP A 13 6.58 -7.11 -8.42
N TYR A 14 5.34 -7.05 -8.89
CA TYR A 14 4.20 -7.81 -8.31
C TYR A 14 4.38 -9.34 -8.34
N THR A 15 5.28 -9.84 -9.18
CA THR A 15 5.59 -11.28 -9.31
C THR A 15 6.52 -11.76 -8.20
N LYS A 16 7.48 -10.92 -7.79
CA LYS A 16 8.51 -11.29 -6.81
C LYS A 16 8.24 -10.72 -5.41
N TYR A 17 7.68 -9.52 -5.34
CA TYR A 17 7.52 -8.77 -4.10
C TYR A 17 6.09 -8.33 -3.85
N LEU A 18 5.77 -8.16 -2.58
CA LEU A 18 4.55 -7.57 -2.06
C LEU A 18 4.92 -6.21 -1.46
N TYR A 19 4.25 -5.18 -1.91
CA TYR A 19 4.47 -3.81 -1.44
C TYR A 19 3.31 -3.40 -0.55
N PHE A 20 3.63 -2.90 0.64
CA PHE A 20 2.65 -2.50 1.64
C PHE A 20 3.15 -1.26 2.40
N LEU A 21 2.24 -0.64 3.14
CA LEU A 21 2.57 0.47 4.03
C LEU A 21 2.53 0.02 5.48
N ASP A 22 3.56 0.35 6.24
CA ASP A 22 3.62 0.14 7.68
C ASP A 22 2.83 1.20 8.46
N LYS A 23 2.72 1.03 9.78
CA LYS A 23 1.98 1.96 10.65
C LYS A 23 2.55 3.37 10.61
N ASP A 24 3.85 3.50 10.46
CA ASP A 24 4.56 4.79 10.35
C ASP A 24 4.41 5.45 8.96
N GLY A 25 3.72 4.79 8.01
CA GLY A 25 3.55 5.32 6.66
C GLY A 25 4.75 5.08 5.73
N ASN A 26 5.65 4.18 6.13
CA ASN A 26 6.77 3.73 5.32
C ASN A 26 6.28 2.75 4.24
N VAL A 27 6.80 2.87 3.02
CA VAL A 27 6.54 1.91 1.95
C VAL A 27 7.62 0.84 2.01
N CYS A 28 7.16 -0.38 2.25
CA CYS A 28 8.01 -1.53 2.42
C CYS A 28 7.69 -2.59 1.37
N GLN A 29 8.72 -3.29 0.93
CA GLN A 29 8.61 -4.45 0.07
C GLN A 29 8.99 -5.71 0.84
N LYS A 30 8.25 -6.79 0.61
CA LYS A 30 8.57 -8.11 1.14
C LYS A 30 8.49 -9.15 0.01
N PRO A 31 9.45 -10.06 -0.11
CA PRO A 31 9.37 -11.11 -1.12
C PRO A 31 8.19 -12.04 -0.86
N LYS A 32 7.47 -12.38 -1.94
CA LYS A 32 6.31 -13.28 -1.89
C LYS A 32 6.68 -14.72 -1.53
N SER A 33 7.94 -15.10 -1.72
CA SER A 33 8.46 -16.41 -1.36
C SER A 33 8.42 -16.69 0.15
N GLY A 34 8.11 -15.70 0.99
CA GLY A 34 8.07 -15.84 2.46
C GLY A 34 9.45 -15.81 3.12
N ASP A 35 10.48 -16.21 2.37
CA ASP A 35 11.87 -16.39 2.81
C ASP A 35 12.76 -15.15 2.66
N GLY A 36 12.21 -13.96 2.89
CA GLY A 36 13.04 -12.77 2.82
C GLY A 36 12.57 -11.61 3.67
N LYS A 37 13.56 -10.79 4.00
CA LYS A 37 13.42 -9.65 4.91
C LYS A 37 12.54 -8.60 4.26
N THR A 38 11.75 -7.94 5.11
CA THR A 38 11.04 -6.72 4.71
C THR A 38 12.08 -5.62 4.54
N GLU A 39 12.08 -4.99 3.37
CA GLU A 39 12.94 -3.84 3.09
C GLU A 39 12.09 -2.58 2.96
N ILE A 40 12.55 -1.51 3.61
CA ILE A 40 11.94 -0.19 3.49
C ILE A 40 12.46 0.42 2.19
N VAL A 41 11.55 0.64 1.24
CA VAL A 41 11.88 1.27 -0.04
C VAL A 41 11.81 2.78 0.08
N VAL A 42 10.83 3.28 0.84
CA VAL A 42 10.63 4.70 1.09
C VAL A 42 10.23 4.91 2.54
N ASP A 43 11.07 5.62 3.29
CA ASP A 43 10.73 6.11 4.64
C ASP A 43 9.81 7.33 4.54
N LYS A 44 8.84 7.43 5.44
CA LYS A 44 7.83 8.50 5.55
C LYS A 44 7.20 8.88 4.21
N ALA A 45 6.69 7.89 3.49
CA ALA A 45 6.02 8.14 2.22
C ALA A 45 4.70 8.91 2.39
N VAL A 46 4.01 8.72 3.53
CA VAL A 46 2.71 9.36 3.82
C VAL A 46 2.42 9.43 5.31
N ASP A 47 1.77 10.50 5.75
CA ASP A 47 1.18 10.58 7.09
C ASP A 47 -0.12 9.78 7.15
N ARG A 48 -0.12 8.68 7.90
CA ARG A 48 -1.30 7.84 8.03
C ARG A 48 -2.31 8.46 8.97
N ASP A 49 -3.53 8.54 8.46
CA ASP A 49 -4.70 8.94 9.22
C ASP A 49 -5.63 7.73 9.43
N ASN A 50 -6.15 7.55 10.64
CA ASN A 50 -7.05 6.46 10.97
C ASN A 50 -8.37 6.50 10.17
N GLN A 51 -8.79 7.69 9.73
CA GLN A 51 -9.98 7.87 8.91
C GLN A 51 -9.79 7.38 7.47
N TYR A 52 -8.57 7.05 7.06
CA TYR A 52 -8.24 6.67 5.69
C TYR A 52 -7.50 5.33 5.63
N LEU A 53 -7.57 4.69 4.45
CA LEU A 53 -6.82 3.51 4.08
C LEU A 53 -5.82 3.91 3.01
N TYR A 54 -4.55 3.58 3.25
CA TYR A 54 -3.44 3.92 2.38
C TYR A 54 -2.98 2.68 1.63
N PHE A 55 -2.76 2.81 0.33
CA PHE A 55 -2.30 1.73 -0.52
C PHE A 55 -1.47 2.29 -1.68
N ILE A 56 -0.62 1.45 -2.26
CA ILE A 56 0.10 1.80 -3.47
C ILE A 56 -0.74 1.38 -4.68
N ASP A 57 -0.93 2.27 -5.65
CA ASP A 57 -1.69 2.03 -6.87
C ASP A 57 -0.87 1.26 -7.94
N LYS A 58 -1.46 1.12 -9.14
CA LYS A 58 -0.82 0.42 -10.28
C LYS A 58 0.36 1.19 -10.86
N GLU A 59 0.39 2.52 -10.69
CA GLU A 59 1.47 3.39 -11.17
C GLU A 59 2.64 3.41 -10.19
N GLY A 60 2.49 2.81 -9.01
CA GLY A 60 3.51 2.82 -7.96
C GLY A 60 3.40 4.04 -7.05
N ASP A 61 2.27 4.74 -7.07
CA ASP A 61 2.03 5.92 -6.26
C ASP A 61 1.20 5.60 -5.02
N VAL A 62 1.39 6.37 -3.95
CA VAL A 62 0.63 6.20 -2.71
C VAL A 62 -0.69 6.95 -2.84
N SER A 63 -1.76 6.19 -2.77
CA SER A 63 -3.13 6.70 -2.75
C SER A 63 -3.79 6.41 -1.41
N ARG A 64 -4.70 7.30 -1.00
CA ARG A 64 -5.56 7.14 0.16
C ARG A 64 -7.02 7.04 -0.28
N SER A 65 -7.80 6.25 0.43
CA SER A 65 -9.26 6.26 0.32
C SER A 65 -9.85 6.43 1.72
N PRO A 66 -10.95 7.18 1.89
CA PRO A 66 -11.65 7.21 3.17
C PRO A 66 -11.99 5.78 3.60
N ARG A 67 -11.72 5.46 4.86
CA ARG A 67 -11.98 4.16 5.48
C ARG A 67 -13.48 4.06 5.72
N VAL A 68 -14.21 3.69 4.69
CA VAL A 68 -15.59 3.24 4.86
C VAL A 68 -15.51 1.85 5.47
N SER A 69 -16.19 1.62 6.60
CA SER A 69 -16.32 0.31 7.24
C SER A 69 -17.03 -0.68 6.29
N ARG A 70 -16.30 -1.23 5.31
CA ARG A 70 -16.81 -2.24 4.36
C ARG A 70 -16.81 -3.61 5.01
N GLY A 71 -17.73 -3.80 5.95
CA GLY A 71 -18.30 -5.10 6.31
C GLY A 71 -19.31 -5.60 5.27
N SER A 72 -19.15 -5.30 3.97
CA SER A 72 -20.16 -5.64 2.96
C SER A 72 -19.56 -6.17 1.67
N LYS A 73 -19.93 -7.44 1.43
CA LYS A 73 -19.87 -8.26 0.22
C LYS A 73 -18.55 -8.94 -0.14
N LYS A 74 -18.36 -10.13 0.47
CA LYS A 74 -18.33 -11.36 -0.34
C LYS A 74 -19.60 -11.38 -1.20
N GLU A 75 -19.47 -11.35 -2.51
CA GLU A 75 -20.42 -12.04 -3.37
C GLU A 75 -19.55 -12.79 -4.38
N ALA A 76 -19.38 -14.08 -4.09
CA ALA A 76 -19.07 -15.05 -5.11
C ALA A 76 -20.31 -15.15 -6.00
N ALA A 77 -20.11 -15.00 -7.30
CA ALA A 77 -21.05 -15.41 -8.33
C ALA A 77 -20.34 -16.46 -9.19
#